data_AF-A0A392SVB2-F1
#
_entry.id   AF-A0A392SVB2-F1
#
_cell.length_a   1.000
_cell.length_b   1.000
_cell.length_c   1.000
_cell.angle_alpha   90.00
_cell.angle_beta   90.00
_cell.angle_gamma   90.00
#
_symmetry.space_group_name_H-M   'P 1'
#
loop_
_entity.id
_entity.type
_entity.pdbx_description
1 polymer ?
#
loop_
_entity_poly.entity_id
_entity_poly.type
_entity_poly.pdbx_seq_one_letter_code
_entity_poly.pdbx_strand_id
1 'polypeptide(L)' 'MIQDCIPHLVSPEDNNALISVPSAEEIKTAVFDMNGDGAPGPDGFGGHFYQHFWNVVAFDVVSKWSLCTDLSVN' A
#
# COMPACT_ATOMS: atom_id res chain seq x y z
N MET A 1 35.59 2.94 9.91
CA MET A 1 34.85 1.84 9.28
C MET A 1 33.48 1.81 9.91
N ILE A 2 32.46 2.30 9.22
CA ILE A 2 31.09 2.49 9.75
C ILE A 2 30.17 1.29 9.47
N GLN A 3 30.59 0.42 8.55
CA GLN A 3 29.79 -0.72 8.07
C GLN A 3 29.69 -1.85 9.10
N ASP A 4 30.63 -1.96 10.04
CA ASP A 4 30.61 -2.98 11.09
C ASP A 4 29.71 -2.61 12.29
N CYS A 5 29.12 -1.41 12.29
CA CYS A 5 28.28 -0.90 13.37
C CYS A 5 26.78 -0.99 13.09
N ILE A 6 26.36 -1.46 11.90
CA ILE A 6 24.95 -1.55 11.52
C ILE A 6 24.51 -3.02 11.60
N PRO A 7 23.64 -3.39 12.56
CA PRO A 7 23.15 -4.75 12.67
C PRO A 7 22.27 -5.12 11.47
N HIS A 8 22.46 -6.34 10.94
CA HIS A 8 21.65 -6.88 9.86
C HIS A 8 20.32 -7.41 10.41
N LEU A 9 19.28 -6.58 10.36
CA LEU A 9 17.99 -6.84 11.00
C LEU A 9 16.88 -7.27 10.03
N VAL A 10 17.11 -7.13 8.72
CA VAL A 10 16.12 -7.40 7.68
C VAL A 10 16.59 -8.61 6.89
N SER A 11 15.79 -9.68 6.88
CA SER A 11 16.08 -10.87 6.09
C SER A 11 15.76 -10.64 4.59
N PRO A 12 16.35 -11.43 3.68
CA PRO A 12 15.93 -11.44 2.28
C PRO A 12 14.43 -11.71 2.12
N GLU A 13 13.85 -12.54 2.99
CA GLU A 13 12.43 -12.86 3.03
C GLU A 13 11.58 -11.63 3.38
N ASP A 14 12.02 -10.83 4.37
CA ASP A 14 11.34 -9.58 4.74
C ASP A 14 11.32 -8.60 3.57
N ASN A 15 12.46 -8.46 2.89
CA ASN A 15 12.56 -7.62 1.70
C ASN A 15 11.62 -8.10 0.58
N ASN A 16 11.59 -9.41 0.33
CA ASN A 16 10.71 -10.00 -0.69
C ASN A 16 9.23 -9.79 -0.36
N ALA A 17 8.85 -9.89 0.92
CA ALA A 17 7.48 -9.61 1.36
C ALA A 17 7.12 -8.13 1.16
N LEU A 18 8.01 -7.20 1.51
CA LEU A 18 7.79 -5.75 1.40
C LEU A 18 7.67 -5.24 -0.04
N ILE A 19 8.31 -5.90 -1.00
CA ILE A 19 8.24 -5.55 -2.42
C ILE A 19 7.15 -6.32 -3.18
N SER A 20 6.47 -7.26 -2.51
CA SER A 20 5.43 -8.07 -3.14
C SER A 20 4.17 -7.24 -3.45
N VAL A 21 3.40 -7.71 -4.43
CA VAL A 21 2.08 -7.14 -4.74
C VAL A 21 1.11 -7.51 -3.62
N PRO A 22 0.49 -6.53 -2.92
CA PRO A 22 -0.52 -6.83 -1.93
C PRO A 22 -1.77 -7.38 -2.62
N SER A 23 -2.43 -8.30 -1.93
CA SER A 23 -3.72 -8.84 -2.30
C SER A 23 -4.83 -7.80 -2.24
N ALA A 24 -5.94 -8.06 -2.92
CA ALA A 24 -7.12 -7.19 -2.85
C ALA A 24 -7.67 -7.08 -1.41
N GLU A 25 -7.55 -8.16 -0.65
CA GLU A 25 -7.93 -8.25 0.76
C GLU A 25 -7.04 -7.38 1.66
N GLU A 26 -5.72 -7.38 1.44
CA GLU A 26 -4.79 -6.51 2.17
C GLU A 26 -5.08 -5.03 1.87
N ILE A 27 -5.28 -4.68 0.59
CA ILE A 27 -5.64 -3.32 0.18
C ILE A 27 -6.95 -2.89 0.86
N LYS A 28 -7.97 -3.75 0.82
CA LYS A 28 -9.26 -3.45 1.46
C LYS A 28 -9.10 -3.26 2.96
N THR A 29 -8.36 -4.14 3.63
CA THR A 29 -8.13 -4.04 5.09
C THR A 29 -7.46 -2.72 5.42
N ALA A 30 -6.39 -2.35 4.71
CA ALA A 30 -5.72 -1.07 4.91
C ALA A 30 -6.65 0.14 4.70
N VAL A 31 -7.54 0.09 3.71
CA VAL A 31 -8.52 1.17 3.45
C VAL A 31 -9.53 1.30 4.59
N PHE A 32 -9.98 0.19 5.16
CA PHE A 32 -10.94 0.18 6.27
C PHE A 32 -10.30 0.50 7.62
N ASP A 33 -8.99 0.31 7.75
CA ASP A 33 -8.20 0.73 8.91
C ASP A 33 -7.81 2.22 8.87
N MET A 34 -8.03 2.92 7.76
CA MET A 34 -7.78 4.37 7.67
C MET A 34 -8.68 5.15 8.64
N ASN A 35 -8.11 6.19 9.26
CA ASN A 35 -8.88 7.15 10.04
C ASN A 35 -9.79 7.98 9.11
N GLY A 36 -11.10 7.71 9.16
CA GLY A 36 -12.09 8.42 8.34
C GLY A 36 -12.15 9.92 8.59
N ASP A 37 -11.88 10.35 9.83
CA ASP A 37 -11.89 11.77 10.25
C ASP A 37 -10.53 12.45 10.04
N GLY A 38 -9.57 11.75 9.44
CA GLY A 38 -8.27 12.31 9.06
C GLY A 38 -8.41 13.45 8.05
N ALA A 39 -7.42 14.34 8.02
CA ALA A 39 -7.37 15.39 7.01
C ALA A 39 -7.34 14.76 5.60
N PRO A 40 -8.08 15.31 4.63
CA PRO A 40 -8.08 14.81 3.26
C PRO A 40 -6.71 14.97 2.62
N GLY A 41 -6.40 14.08 1.67
CA GLY A 41 -5.20 14.19 0.86
C GLY A 41 -5.25 15.37 -0.12
N PRO A 42 -4.21 15.54 -0.97
CA PRO A 42 -4.23 16.51 -2.07
C PRO A 42 -5.38 16.32 -3.08
N ASP A 43 -5.99 15.13 -3.07
CA ASP A 43 -7.18 14.78 -3.86
C ASP A 43 -8.49 15.35 -3.28
N GLY A 44 -8.47 15.84 -2.04
CA GLY A 44 -9.63 16.36 -1.33
C GLY A 44 -10.55 15.29 -0.72
N PHE A 45 -10.18 14.00 -0.76
CA PHE A 45 -11.00 12.92 -0.23
C PHE A 45 -10.42 12.38 1.10
N GLY A 46 -11.28 12.24 2.11
CA GLY A 46 -10.94 11.61 3.39
C GLY A 46 -11.16 10.10 3.40
N GLY A 47 -10.77 9.42 4.47
CA GLY A 47 -10.90 7.96 4.58
C GLY A 47 -12.34 7.45 4.42
N HIS A 48 -13.33 8.21 4.92
CA HIS A 48 -14.75 7.88 4.77
C HIS A 48 -15.20 7.74 3.32
N PHE A 49 -14.62 8.52 2.40
CA PHE A 49 -14.96 8.42 0.97
C PHE A 49 -14.61 7.03 0.43
N TYR A 50 -13.37 6.58 0.66
CA TYR A 50 -12.91 5.28 0.19
C TYR A 50 -13.64 4.10 0.84
N GLN A 51 -14.00 4.23 2.11
CA GLN A 51 -14.76 3.21 2.84
C GLN A 51 -16.22 3.14 2.36
N HIS A 52 -16.88 4.29 2.18
CA HIS A 52 -18.29 4.34 1.77
C HIS A 52 -18.49 3.93 0.31
N PHE A 53 -17.63 4.40 -0.58
CA PHE A 53 -17.71 4.13 -2.02
C PHE A 53 -16.86 2.95 -2.47
N TRP A 54 -16.37 2.11 -1.55
CA TRP A 54 -15.49 0.98 -1.85
C TRP A 54 -15.99 0.12 -3.01
N ASN A 55 -17.28 -0.21 -3.05
CA ASN A 55 -17.87 -1.05 -4.11
C ASN A 55 -17.78 -0.42 -5.52
N VAL A 56 -17.54 0.89 -5.61
CA VAL A 56 -17.33 1.62 -6.87
C VAL A 56 -15.85 1.73 -7.17
N VAL A 57 -15.03 2.13 -6.19
CA VAL A 57 -13.60 2.47 -6.41
C VAL A 57 -12.65 1.28 -6.28
N ALA A 58 -13.07 0.15 -5.70
CA ALA A 58 -12.20 -0.99 -5.39
C ALA A 58 -11.45 -1.52 -6.61
N PHE A 59 -12.12 -1.62 -7.76
CA PHE A 59 -11.51 -2.13 -8.99
C PHE A 59 -10.34 -1.25 -9.43
N ASP A 60 -10.54 0.07 -9.46
CA ASP A 60 -9.52 1.02 -9.89
C ASP A 60 -8.33 1.05 -8.89
N VAL A 61 -8.62 1.00 -7.59
CA VAL A 61 -7.59 0.99 -6.54
C VAL A 61 -6.73 -0.28 -6.61
N VAL A 62 -7.36 -1.45 -6.75
CA VAL A 62 -6.64 -2.74 -6.82
C VAL A 62 -5.86 -2.86 -8.13
N SER A 63 -6.47 -2.51 -9.27
CA SER A 63 -5.82 -2.61 -10.58
C SER A 63 -4.63 -1.65 -10.75
N LYS A 64 -4.67 -0.48 -10.10
CA LYS A 64 -3.56 0.48 -10.07
C LYS A 64 -2.25 -0.15 -9.58
N TRP A 65 -2.33 -1.03 -8.59
CA TRP A 65 -1.14 -1.68 -8.06
C TRP A 65 -0.53 -2.66 -9.08
N SER A 66 -1.37 -3.45 -9.75
CA SER A 66 -0.93 -4.41 -10.76
C SER A 66 -0.25 -3.74 -11.96
N LEU A 67 -0.69 -2.53 -12.34
CA LEU A 67 -0.11 -1.78 -13.47
C LEU A 67 1.24 -1.13 -13.14
N CYS A 68 1.48 -0.75 -11.88
CA CYS A 68 2.76 -0.15 -11.49
C CYS A 68 3.88 -1.20 -11.38
N THR A 69 3.58 -2.46 -11.09
CA THR A 69 4.62 -3.50 -10.99
C THR A 69 5.22 -3.90 -12.33
N ASP A 70 4.50 -3.77 -13.45
CA ASP A 70 5.05 -4.02 -14.79
C ASP A 70 6.10 -2.97 -15.23
N LEU A 71 6.09 -1.78 -14.62
CA LEU A 71 7.06 -0.71 -14.91
C LEU A 71 8.34 -0.80 -14.07
N SER A 72 8.37 -1.64 -13.04
CA SER A 72 9.56 -1.86 -12.19
C SER A 72 10.41 -3.06 -12.64
N VAL A 73 9.97 -3.81 -13.66
CA VAL A 73 10.68 -5.00 -14.18
C VAL A 73 11.39 -4.76 -15.53
N ASN A 74 11.52 -3.51 -15.98
CA ASN A 74 12.36 -3.12 -17.13
C ASN A 74 13.52 -2.21 -16.69
#